data_AF-A0A955XFF8-F1
#
_entry.id   AF-A0A955XFF8-F1
#
_cell.length_a   1.000
_cell.length_b   1.000
_cell.length_c   1.000
_cell.angle_alpha   90.00
_cell.angle_beta   90.00
_cell.angle_gamma   90.00
#
_symmetry.space_group_name_H-M   'P 1'
#
loop_
_entity.id
_entity.type
_entity.pdbx_description
1 polymer ?
#
loop_
_entity_poly.entity_id
_entity_poly.type
_entity_poly.pdbx_seq_one_letter_code
_entity_poly.pdbx_strand_id
1 'polypeptide(L)'
;MDFGVARVGCPGVARQVTLRNDGTTAVQISSVDLSQATPGTFTLSGPATPLNLAPASQRVFDVTYAPVAAGAEAGALEATYGAQSDLLSATLIAEGTVATSQTDNFTQAGGPLDVLLVVDDSPEMMPFQSQLSSDLLFLFLTLDYEGWDYQIGVTSTDVTPTGARGALVGNPPLITPQTPNAETLLEARVLLGENGSGTEEGLEASRLAVTGANAGWPRANAAFLVIYLSDEDDQSPMMVSQYSTIFDNLKGAGNQDLVAASAIVSTATFCTIPDGTLADYGGRYIGMAALTRGTVSHICDSSFQDVLQATPPIPRNQAFTLSARPEPSSVQVYVNNVLIDGLAGANWSYQAASNQVVFSVAQAPALGRPVRITYNIACN
;
A
#
# COMPACT_ATOMS: atom_id res chain seq x y z
N MET A 1 2.77 13.86 23.34
CA MET A 1 3.95 14.44 22.70
C MET A 1 5.05 13.40 22.72
N ASP A 2 5.60 13.10 21.55
CA ASP A 2 6.67 12.11 21.39
C ASP A 2 7.98 12.84 21.08
N PHE A 3 9.01 12.64 21.90
CA PHE A 3 10.34 13.22 21.69
C PHE A 3 11.22 12.35 20.77
N GLY A 4 10.84 11.09 20.54
CA GLY A 4 11.61 10.10 19.82
C GLY A 4 12.82 9.62 20.62
N VAL A 5 13.80 9.07 19.90
CA VAL A 5 15.06 8.60 20.46
C VAL A 5 16.04 9.77 20.60
N ALA A 6 16.64 9.92 21.79
CA ALA A 6 17.70 10.89 22.06
C ALA A 6 18.90 10.23 22.75
N ARG A 7 20.09 10.77 22.51
CA ARG A 7 21.34 10.24 23.06
C ARG A 7 21.59 10.71 24.48
N VAL A 8 21.99 9.78 25.34
CA VAL A 8 22.37 10.08 26.72
C VAL A 8 23.54 11.06 26.75
N GLY A 9 23.41 12.12 27.55
CA GLY A 9 24.45 13.14 27.73
C GLY A 9 24.49 14.22 26.65
N CYS A 10 23.61 14.19 25.65
CA CYS A 10 23.42 15.31 24.72
C CYS A 10 22.54 16.40 25.36
N PRO A 11 22.64 17.67 24.90
CA PRO A 11 21.67 18.70 25.26
C PRO A 11 20.26 18.27 24.86
N GLY A 12 19.28 18.50 25.73
CA GLY A 12 17.89 18.17 25.39
C GLY A 12 17.33 19.11 24.31
N VAL A 13 16.42 18.57 23.47
CA VAL A 13 15.70 19.35 22.47
C VAL A 13 14.34 19.79 23.02
N ALA A 14 14.09 21.10 22.99
CA ALA A 14 12.82 21.68 23.42
C ALA A 14 11.73 21.48 22.36
N ARG A 15 10.52 21.16 22.81
CA ARG A 15 9.31 21.14 22.00
C ARG A 15 8.25 22.04 22.62
N GLN A 16 7.63 22.86 21.78
CA GLN A 16 6.58 23.78 22.20
C GLN A 16 5.25 23.06 22.42
N VAL A 17 4.62 23.36 23.56
CA VAL A 17 3.25 23.01 23.89
C VAL A 17 2.46 24.30 24.06
N THR A 18 1.32 24.38 23.39
CA THR A 18 0.43 25.55 23.48
C THR A 18 -0.75 25.24 24.39
N LEU A 19 -0.89 26.01 25.46
CA LEU A 19 -2.08 26.05 26.30
C LEU A 19 -3.01 27.17 25.79
N ARG A 20 -4.22 26.81 25.39
CA ARG A 20 -5.20 27.75 24.80
C ARG A 20 -6.52 27.72 25.57
N ASN A 21 -7.10 28.89 25.80
CA ASN A 21 -8.45 29.00 26.35
C ASN A 21 -9.47 29.08 25.21
N ASP A 22 -10.18 27.98 24.97
CA ASP A 22 -11.24 27.88 23.96
C ASP A 22 -12.63 28.27 24.51
N GLY A 23 -12.71 28.63 25.79
CA GLY A 23 -13.92 29.13 26.42
C GLY A 23 -14.18 30.60 26.14
N THR A 24 -15.34 31.07 26.60
CA THR A 24 -15.79 32.46 26.46
C THR A 24 -15.47 33.33 27.67
N THR A 25 -14.98 32.74 28.77
CA THR A 25 -14.60 33.44 30.01
C THR A 25 -13.12 33.26 30.31
N ALA A 26 -12.52 34.22 31.01
CA ALA A 26 -11.14 34.09 31.46
C ALA A 26 -11.01 32.92 32.46
N VAL A 27 -9.94 32.14 32.34
CA VAL A 27 -9.65 30.99 33.19
C VAL A 27 -8.34 31.24 33.92
N GLN A 28 -8.31 30.99 35.23
CA GLN A 28 -7.08 30.98 36.00
C GLN A 28 -6.41 29.62 35.86
N ILE A 29 -5.15 29.61 35.43
CA ILE A 29 -4.27 28.45 35.45
C ILE A 29 -3.51 28.51 36.77
N SER A 30 -3.75 27.53 37.64
CA SER A 30 -3.16 27.45 38.97
C SER A 30 -1.72 26.96 38.91
N SER A 31 -1.46 25.91 38.11
CA SER A 31 -0.12 25.37 37.90
C SER A 31 0.00 24.69 36.54
N VAL A 32 1.25 24.52 36.09
CA VAL A 32 1.62 23.71 34.93
C VAL A 32 2.89 22.97 35.34
N ASP A 33 2.80 21.65 35.47
CA ASP A 33 3.83 20.82 36.08
C ASP A 33 4.10 19.55 35.26
N LEU A 34 5.24 18.91 35.52
CA LEU A 34 5.59 17.62 34.94
C LEU A 34 5.33 16.49 35.95
N SER A 35 4.60 15.47 35.52
CA SER A 35 4.48 14.19 36.20
C SER A 35 5.37 13.18 35.48
N GLN A 36 6.45 12.72 36.13
CA GLN A 36 7.45 11.84 35.51
C GLN A 36 8.03 10.85 36.52
N ALA A 37 8.34 9.63 36.08
CA ALA A 37 8.89 8.60 36.95
C ALA A 37 10.35 8.88 37.35
N THR A 38 11.12 9.48 36.44
CA THR A 38 12.53 9.83 36.65
C THR A 38 12.67 11.35 36.66
N PRO A 39 12.84 11.99 37.84
CA PRO A 39 12.95 13.45 37.89
C PRO A 39 14.14 13.99 37.09
N GLY A 40 13.90 15.04 36.31
CA GLY A 40 14.93 15.77 35.58
C GLY A 40 15.18 15.31 34.15
N THR A 41 14.53 14.25 33.68
CA THR A 41 14.64 13.82 32.27
C THR A 41 13.78 14.66 31.34
N PHE A 42 12.58 15.02 31.78
CA PHE A 42 11.81 16.13 31.21
C PHE A 42 11.98 17.38 32.06
N THR A 43 12.22 18.51 31.39
CA THR A 43 12.27 19.83 32.00
C THR A 43 11.27 20.76 31.33
N LEU A 44 10.67 21.65 32.11
CA LEU A 44 9.63 22.57 31.68
C LEU A 44 10.13 24.00 31.82
N SER A 45 9.95 24.81 30.78
CA SER A 45 10.12 26.25 30.84
C SER A 45 8.94 26.97 30.20
N GLY A 46 8.68 28.20 30.63
CA GLY A 46 7.53 28.96 30.15
C GLY A 46 7.09 30.05 31.12
N PRO A 47 5.90 30.65 30.91
CA PRO A 47 5.33 31.64 31.80
C PRO A 47 5.14 31.11 33.22
N ALA A 48 5.43 31.94 34.22
CA ALA A 48 5.17 31.60 35.62
C ALA A 48 3.67 31.43 35.89
N THR A 49 3.33 30.46 36.74
CA THR A 49 1.99 30.23 37.28
C THR A 49 1.91 30.71 38.75
N PRO A 50 0.73 31.10 39.26
CA PRO A 50 -0.56 31.12 38.56
C PRO A 50 -0.65 32.24 37.50
N LEU A 51 -1.40 32.01 36.43
CA LEU A 51 -1.64 33.01 35.38
C LEU A 51 -3.10 33.04 34.95
N ASN A 52 -3.59 34.18 34.48
CA ASN A 52 -4.92 34.29 33.90
C ASN A 52 -4.84 34.20 32.37
N LEU A 53 -5.65 33.32 31.78
CA LEU A 53 -5.76 33.11 30.35
C LEU A 53 -7.11 33.64 29.86
N ALA A 54 -7.09 34.79 29.18
CA ALA A 54 -8.30 35.39 28.62
C ALA A 54 -8.93 34.51 27.51
N PRO A 55 -10.22 34.69 27.18
CA PRO A 55 -10.87 33.99 26.08
C PRO A 55 -10.06 34.09 24.79
N ALA A 56 -9.98 32.99 24.04
CA ALA A 56 -9.22 32.87 22.78
C ALA A 56 -7.71 33.19 22.87
N SER A 57 -7.16 33.41 24.06
CA SER A 57 -5.73 33.65 24.26
C SER A 57 -4.96 32.34 24.48
N GLN A 58 -3.66 32.36 24.16
CA GLN A 58 -2.77 31.22 24.32
C GLN A 58 -1.48 31.59 25.07
N ARG A 59 -0.84 30.58 25.66
CA ARG A 59 0.51 30.62 26.21
C ARG A 59 1.29 29.41 25.71
N VAL A 60 2.58 29.63 25.46
CA VAL A 60 3.48 28.58 24.98
C VAL A 60 4.42 28.19 26.12
N PHE A 61 4.58 26.90 26.31
CA PHE A 61 5.54 26.28 27.22
C PHE A 61 6.49 25.42 26.39
N ASP A 62 7.73 25.32 26.82
CA ASP A 62 8.72 24.43 26.22
C ASP A 62 8.95 23.24 27.15
N VAL A 63 8.77 22.03 26.62
CA VAL A 63 9.17 20.79 27.29
C VAL A 63 10.43 20.29 26.61
N THR A 64 11.49 20.08 27.40
CA THR A 64 12.78 19.60 26.91
C THR A 64 13.05 18.21 27.46
N TYR A 65 13.40 17.27 26.59
CA TYR A 65 13.83 15.92 26.98
C TYR A 65 15.35 15.78 26.89
N ALA A 66 16.00 15.41 28.01
CA ALA A 66 17.44 15.17 28.10
C ALA A 66 17.69 13.84 28.86
N PRO A 67 17.89 12.72 28.15
CA PRO A 67 18.05 11.42 28.81
C PRO A 67 19.35 11.33 29.60
N VAL A 68 19.25 10.81 30.83
CA VAL A 68 20.41 10.50 31.69
C VAL A 68 20.77 9.02 31.68
N ALA A 69 19.91 8.16 31.14
CA ALA A 69 20.11 6.73 30.99
C ALA A 69 19.41 6.23 29.71
N ALA A 70 19.76 5.01 29.28
CA ALA A 70 19.09 4.36 28.16
C ALA A 70 17.78 3.70 28.61
N GLY A 71 16.76 3.71 27.74
CA GLY A 71 15.46 3.09 27.99
C GLY A 71 14.28 3.98 27.61
N ALA A 72 13.10 3.37 27.55
CA ALA A 72 11.86 4.09 27.33
C ALA A 72 11.46 4.90 28.56
N GLU A 73 11.03 6.13 28.34
CA GLU A 73 10.56 7.03 29.38
C GLU A 73 9.17 7.55 29.04
N ALA A 74 8.35 7.69 30.08
CA ALA A 74 7.01 8.23 29.97
C ALA A 74 6.75 9.24 31.10
N GLY A 75 5.95 10.25 30.79
CA GLY A 75 5.49 11.26 31.74
C GLY A 75 4.23 11.95 31.24
N ALA A 76 3.87 13.05 31.90
CA ALA A 76 2.77 13.91 31.50
C ALA A 76 3.11 15.37 31.80
N LEU A 77 2.66 16.27 30.93
CA LEU A 77 2.55 17.69 31.22
C LEU A 77 1.12 17.95 31.70
N GLU A 78 0.98 18.49 32.90
CA GLU A 78 -0.30 18.64 33.57
C GLU A 78 -0.56 20.11 33.90
N ALA A 79 -1.70 20.64 33.47
CA ALA A 79 -2.15 21.99 33.77
C ALA A 79 -3.39 21.93 34.67
N THR A 80 -3.30 22.52 35.86
CA THR A 80 -4.44 22.65 36.78
C THR A 80 -5.10 24.00 36.57
N TYR A 81 -6.41 24.04 36.37
CA TYR A 81 -7.13 25.27 36.04
C TYR A 81 -8.52 25.37 36.68
N GLY A 82 -9.05 26.60 36.72
CA GLY A 82 -10.38 26.89 37.24
C GLY A 82 -10.51 26.78 38.76
N ALA A 83 -11.69 27.15 39.27
CA ALA A 83 -11.96 27.21 40.71
C ALA A 83 -12.10 25.82 41.37
N GLN A 84 -12.37 24.79 40.59
CA GLN A 84 -12.49 23.40 41.06
C GLN A 84 -11.19 22.60 40.90
N SER A 85 -10.11 23.25 40.43
CA SER A 85 -8.82 22.60 40.17
C SER A 85 -8.92 21.44 39.18
N ASP A 86 -9.61 21.67 38.06
CA ASP A 86 -9.70 20.71 36.95
C ASP A 86 -8.31 20.47 36.34
N LEU A 87 -8.08 19.25 35.84
CA LEU A 87 -6.78 18.81 35.30
C LEU A 87 -6.86 18.62 33.79
N LEU A 88 -5.94 19.25 33.06
CA LEU A 88 -5.66 18.97 31.66
C LEU A 88 -4.29 18.30 31.55
N SER A 89 -4.22 17.14 30.89
CA SER A 89 -2.97 16.36 30.80
C SER A 89 -2.61 16.03 29.36
N ALA A 90 -1.32 16.09 29.04
CA ALA A 90 -0.74 15.65 27.79
C ALA A 90 0.39 14.64 28.06
N THR A 91 0.24 13.41 27.56
CA THR A 91 1.27 12.36 27.70
C THR A 91 2.57 12.76 27.03
N LEU A 92 3.69 12.45 27.66
CA LEU A 92 5.04 12.58 27.14
C LEU A 92 5.63 11.18 26.98
N ILE A 93 6.23 10.89 25.83
CA ILE A 93 6.97 9.65 25.59
C ILE A 93 8.32 9.97 24.94
N ALA A 94 9.34 9.21 25.28
CA ALA A 94 10.69 9.35 24.74
C ALA A 94 11.52 8.07 24.95
N GLU A 95 12.66 7.97 24.27
CA GLU A 95 13.62 6.88 24.51
C GLU A 95 15.04 7.44 24.60
N GLY A 96 15.75 7.10 25.68
CA GLY A 96 17.17 7.37 25.82
C GLY A 96 18.00 6.26 25.19
N THR A 97 19.09 6.60 24.49
CA THR A 97 20.03 5.61 23.94
C THR A 97 21.49 5.98 24.17
N VAL A 98 22.35 4.98 24.33
CA VAL A 98 23.81 5.13 24.30
C VAL A 98 24.39 4.88 22.91
N ALA A 99 23.57 4.39 21.98
CA ALA A 99 23.98 4.19 20.60
C ALA A 99 24.30 5.55 19.95
N THR A 100 25.39 5.60 19.20
CA THR A 100 25.78 6.81 18.47
C THR A 100 25.29 6.82 17.03
N SER A 101 24.84 5.67 16.53
CA SER A 101 24.29 5.48 15.20
C SER A 101 23.03 4.64 15.25
N GLN A 102 22.22 4.77 14.20
CA GLN A 102 20.99 4.02 14.01
C GLN A 102 20.93 3.45 12.59
N THR A 103 20.23 2.33 12.47
CA THR A 103 19.91 1.71 11.17
C THR A 103 18.42 1.44 11.11
N ASP A 104 17.73 2.15 10.22
CA ASP A 104 16.33 1.89 9.91
C ASP A 104 16.23 1.03 8.65
N ASN A 105 15.37 0.01 8.69
CA ASN A 105 15.09 -0.85 7.55
C ASN A 105 13.62 -0.71 7.16
N PHE A 106 13.38 -0.50 5.87
CA PHE A 106 12.06 -0.40 5.28
C PHE A 106 11.98 -1.35 4.08
N THR A 107 10.75 -1.70 3.70
CA THR A 107 10.47 -2.41 2.45
C THR A 107 9.40 -1.65 1.70
N GLN A 108 9.61 -1.43 0.41
CA GLN A 108 8.58 -0.89 -0.46
C GLN A 108 7.59 -2.01 -0.80
N ALA A 109 6.48 -2.12 -0.09
CA ALA A 109 5.45 -3.12 -0.38
C ALA A 109 4.41 -2.60 -1.39
N GLY A 110 3.76 -3.52 -2.10
CA GLY A 110 2.64 -3.22 -3.02
C GLY A 110 1.34 -2.81 -2.30
N GLY A 111 1.15 -3.23 -1.05
CA GLY A 111 -0.07 -2.93 -0.29
C GLY A 111 -1.25 -3.80 -0.73
N PRO A 112 -2.51 -3.39 -0.49
CA PRO A 112 -3.68 -4.19 -0.81
C PRO A 112 -3.94 -4.30 -2.32
N LEU A 113 -4.16 -5.51 -2.83
CA LEU A 113 -4.44 -5.81 -4.25
C LEU A 113 -5.56 -6.82 -4.40
N ASP A 114 -6.53 -6.55 -5.25
CA ASP A 114 -7.54 -7.54 -5.64
C ASP A 114 -7.29 -7.97 -7.08
N VAL A 115 -7.19 -9.28 -7.30
CA VAL A 115 -6.96 -9.88 -8.62
C VAL A 115 -8.21 -10.66 -9.03
N LEU A 116 -8.70 -10.39 -10.23
CA LEU A 116 -9.72 -11.20 -10.90
C LEU A 116 -9.08 -11.97 -12.05
N LEU A 117 -9.10 -13.29 -12.00
CA LEU A 117 -8.85 -14.13 -13.16
C LEU A 117 -10.18 -14.42 -13.85
N VAL A 118 -10.30 -14.03 -15.10
CA VAL A 118 -11.45 -14.35 -15.95
C VAL A 118 -10.97 -15.34 -16.99
N VAL A 119 -11.41 -16.57 -16.84
CA VAL A 119 -10.92 -17.71 -17.60
C VAL A 119 -12.02 -18.19 -18.51
N ASP A 120 -11.76 -18.21 -19.81
CA ASP A 120 -12.69 -18.79 -20.74
C ASP A 120 -12.84 -20.31 -20.52
N ASP A 121 -14.09 -20.73 -20.40
CA ASP A 121 -14.54 -22.11 -20.18
C ASP A 121 -15.33 -22.67 -21.37
N SER A 122 -15.25 -21.99 -22.52
CA SER A 122 -15.73 -22.47 -23.82
C SER A 122 -15.00 -23.79 -24.23
N PRO A 123 -15.57 -24.57 -25.17
CA PRO A 123 -14.91 -25.76 -25.70
C PRO A 123 -13.48 -25.50 -26.18
N GLU A 124 -12.58 -26.46 -25.97
CA GLU A 124 -11.16 -26.45 -26.39
C GLU A 124 -10.18 -25.63 -25.54
N MET A 125 -10.67 -24.93 -24.52
CA MET A 125 -9.85 -24.14 -23.61
C MET A 125 -8.98 -24.95 -22.63
N MET A 126 -9.16 -26.27 -22.47
CA MET A 126 -8.44 -27.05 -21.44
C MET A 126 -6.91 -26.96 -21.54
N PRO A 127 -6.27 -27.02 -22.73
CA PRO A 127 -4.82 -26.89 -22.81
C PRO A 127 -4.31 -25.52 -22.36
N PHE A 128 -5.07 -24.45 -22.64
CA PHE A 128 -4.72 -23.10 -22.22
C PHE A 128 -4.97 -22.88 -20.72
N GLN A 129 -6.08 -23.39 -20.18
CA GLN A 129 -6.32 -23.44 -18.73
C GLN A 129 -5.22 -24.21 -18.00
N SER A 130 -4.75 -25.32 -18.57
CA SER A 130 -3.66 -26.14 -17.99
C SER A 130 -2.31 -25.42 -18.03
N GLN A 131 -2.03 -24.66 -19.10
CA GLN A 131 -0.84 -23.81 -19.19
C GLN A 131 -0.91 -22.68 -18.15
N LEU A 132 -2.04 -21.97 -18.05
CA LEU A 132 -2.27 -20.96 -17.02
C LEU A 132 -2.05 -21.55 -15.64
N SER A 133 -2.68 -22.70 -15.34
CA SER A 133 -2.48 -23.42 -14.09
C SER A 133 -1.01 -23.68 -13.80
N SER A 134 -0.23 -24.12 -14.79
CA SER A 134 1.19 -24.45 -14.58
C SER A 134 2.09 -23.22 -14.37
N ASP A 135 1.69 -22.07 -14.90
CA ASP A 135 2.47 -20.82 -14.83
C ASP A 135 2.10 -19.94 -13.64
N LEU A 136 1.06 -20.27 -12.87
CA LEU A 136 0.60 -19.45 -11.73
C LEU A 136 1.68 -19.21 -10.67
N LEU A 137 2.71 -20.07 -10.59
CA LEU A 137 3.91 -19.81 -9.78
C LEU A 137 4.49 -18.41 -10.02
N PHE A 138 4.49 -17.92 -11.27
CA PHE A 138 5.02 -16.59 -11.60
C PHE A 138 4.23 -15.46 -10.95
N LEU A 139 2.90 -15.62 -10.81
CA LEU A 139 2.06 -14.67 -10.09
C LEU A 139 2.45 -14.64 -8.61
N PHE A 140 2.54 -15.79 -7.95
CA PHE A 140 2.91 -15.86 -6.53
C PHE A 140 4.32 -15.36 -6.26
N LEU A 141 5.30 -15.65 -7.13
CA LEU A 141 6.65 -15.09 -7.02
C LEU A 141 6.63 -13.56 -6.99
N THR A 142 5.83 -12.92 -7.85
CA THR A 142 5.68 -11.46 -7.85
C THR A 142 4.93 -10.98 -6.61
N LEU A 143 3.80 -11.59 -6.27
CA LEU A 143 2.96 -11.19 -5.14
C LEU A 143 3.72 -11.23 -3.81
N ASP A 144 4.48 -12.30 -3.58
CA ASP A 144 5.25 -12.50 -2.36
C ASP A 144 6.49 -11.61 -2.31
N TYR A 145 7.22 -11.49 -3.44
CA TYR A 145 8.43 -10.65 -3.49
C TYR A 145 8.10 -9.17 -3.28
N GLU A 146 7.03 -8.68 -3.89
CA GLU A 146 6.59 -7.29 -3.79
C GLU A 146 5.75 -7.00 -2.54
N GLY A 147 5.41 -8.03 -1.76
CA GLY A 147 4.72 -7.90 -0.47
C GLY A 147 3.28 -7.41 -0.61
N TRP A 148 2.52 -7.96 -1.56
CA TRP A 148 1.11 -7.62 -1.77
C TRP A 148 0.19 -8.30 -0.75
N ASP A 149 -0.75 -7.54 -0.20
CA ASP A 149 -1.88 -8.07 0.57
C ASP A 149 -3.02 -8.42 -0.40
N TYR A 150 -2.90 -9.57 -1.05
CA TYR A 150 -3.76 -9.94 -2.17
C TYR A 150 -5.10 -10.58 -1.77
N GLN A 151 -6.12 -10.39 -2.60
CA GLN A 151 -7.30 -11.26 -2.69
C GLN A 151 -7.50 -11.66 -4.15
N ILE A 152 -7.42 -12.96 -4.44
CA ILE A 152 -7.56 -13.50 -5.80
C ILE A 152 -8.90 -14.22 -5.92
N GLY A 153 -9.70 -13.82 -6.90
CA GLY A 153 -10.92 -14.49 -7.32
C GLY A 153 -10.80 -15.02 -8.74
N VAL A 154 -11.54 -16.08 -9.06
CA VAL A 154 -11.65 -16.65 -10.42
C VAL A 154 -13.11 -16.66 -10.85
N THR A 155 -13.42 -16.29 -12.08
CA THR A 155 -14.75 -16.46 -12.72
C THR A 155 -14.55 -16.92 -14.16
N SER A 156 -15.61 -17.43 -14.80
CA SER A 156 -15.59 -17.67 -16.25
C SER A 156 -16.11 -16.49 -17.07
N THR A 157 -15.91 -16.56 -18.39
CA THR A 157 -16.50 -15.71 -19.44
C THR A 157 -18.01 -15.97 -19.63
N ASP A 158 -18.53 -17.10 -19.14
CA ASP A 158 -19.94 -17.48 -19.30
C ASP A 158 -20.89 -16.65 -18.41
N VAL A 159 -21.61 -15.72 -19.06
CA VAL A 159 -22.65 -14.89 -18.44
C VAL A 159 -24.08 -15.34 -18.79
N THR A 160 -24.24 -16.52 -19.39
CA THR A 160 -25.55 -17.12 -19.64
C THR A 160 -26.29 -17.39 -18.32
N PRO A 161 -27.62 -17.65 -18.34
CA PRO A 161 -28.38 -17.91 -17.12
C PRO A 161 -27.86 -19.09 -16.27
N THR A 162 -27.11 -20.02 -16.87
CA THR A 162 -26.50 -21.18 -16.20
C THR A 162 -25.01 -21.01 -15.92
N GLY A 163 -24.37 -19.96 -16.45
CA GLY A 163 -22.96 -19.66 -16.27
C GLY A 163 -22.63 -19.02 -14.93
N ALA A 164 -21.35 -18.66 -14.76
CA ALA A 164 -20.85 -18.02 -13.54
C ALA A 164 -21.42 -16.62 -13.33
N ARG A 165 -21.62 -15.84 -14.41
CA ARG A 165 -22.18 -14.47 -14.35
C ARG A 165 -21.41 -13.56 -13.35
N GLY A 166 -20.09 -13.71 -13.32
CA GLY A 166 -19.19 -12.99 -12.41
C GLY A 166 -19.12 -13.54 -10.98
N ALA A 167 -19.86 -14.60 -10.63
CA ALA A 167 -19.73 -15.24 -9.34
C ALA A 167 -18.36 -15.93 -9.22
N LEU A 168 -17.66 -15.66 -8.12
CA LEU A 168 -16.34 -16.24 -7.92
C LEU A 168 -16.42 -17.75 -7.62
N VAL A 169 -15.54 -18.49 -8.28
CA VAL A 169 -15.41 -19.94 -8.18
C VAL A 169 -14.65 -20.34 -6.92
N GLY A 170 -15.16 -21.39 -6.25
CA GLY A 170 -14.53 -22.01 -5.10
C GLY A 170 -15.12 -21.59 -3.75
N ASN A 171 -14.74 -22.31 -2.69
CA ASN A 171 -15.16 -22.04 -1.32
C ASN A 171 -13.96 -22.20 -0.36
N PRO A 172 -13.50 -21.14 0.34
CA PRO A 172 -13.97 -19.76 0.21
C PRO A 172 -13.66 -19.18 -1.19
N PRO A 173 -14.45 -18.23 -1.70
CA PRO A 173 -14.31 -17.73 -3.07
C PRO A 173 -13.01 -16.96 -3.32
N LEU A 174 -12.42 -16.36 -2.28
CA LEU A 174 -11.20 -15.58 -2.37
C LEU A 174 -10.00 -16.37 -1.82
N ILE A 175 -8.86 -16.27 -2.50
CA ILE A 175 -7.56 -16.74 -2.04
C ILE A 175 -6.76 -15.53 -1.53
N THR A 176 -6.17 -15.66 -0.35
CA THR A 176 -5.42 -14.59 0.34
C THR A 176 -4.05 -15.12 0.80
N PRO A 177 -3.11 -14.27 1.26
CA PRO A 177 -1.84 -14.72 1.81
C PRO A 177 -1.95 -15.69 3.00
N GLN A 178 -3.12 -15.75 3.65
CA GLN A 178 -3.40 -16.65 4.78
C GLN A 178 -4.09 -17.95 4.33
N THR A 179 -4.41 -18.10 3.05
CA THR A 179 -5.03 -19.31 2.52
C THR A 179 -4.01 -20.44 2.48
N PRO A 180 -4.26 -21.59 3.15
CA PRO A 180 -3.33 -22.72 3.10
C PRO A 180 -3.18 -23.26 1.68
N ASN A 181 -1.94 -23.47 1.23
CA ASN A 181 -1.62 -23.94 -0.12
C ASN A 181 -2.28 -23.08 -1.22
N ALA A 182 -2.23 -21.75 -1.06
CA ALA A 182 -2.87 -20.78 -1.94
C ALA A 182 -2.58 -21.02 -3.43
N GLU A 183 -1.32 -21.32 -3.78
CA GLU A 183 -0.89 -21.62 -5.14
C GLU A 183 -1.62 -22.83 -5.71
N THR A 184 -1.43 -24.02 -5.12
CA THR A 184 -2.09 -25.26 -5.56
C THR A 184 -3.62 -25.14 -5.60
N LEU A 185 -4.20 -24.35 -4.70
CA LEU A 185 -5.63 -24.09 -4.72
C LEU A 185 -6.04 -23.22 -5.90
N LEU A 186 -5.25 -22.21 -6.28
CA LEU A 186 -5.53 -21.37 -7.44
C LEU A 186 -5.33 -22.14 -8.74
N GLU A 187 -4.28 -22.96 -8.83
CA GLU A 187 -4.02 -23.90 -9.95
C GLU A 187 -5.24 -24.77 -10.23
N ALA A 188 -5.83 -25.37 -9.20
CA ALA A 188 -7.04 -26.16 -9.36
C ALA A 188 -8.28 -25.34 -9.75
N ARG A 189 -8.35 -24.05 -9.38
CA ARG A 189 -9.52 -23.19 -9.61
C ARG A 189 -9.58 -22.57 -11.00
N VAL A 190 -8.46 -22.44 -11.70
CA VAL A 190 -8.44 -21.95 -13.08
C VAL A 190 -8.79 -23.05 -14.09
N LEU A 191 -8.85 -24.31 -13.67
CA LEU A 191 -9.31 -25.44 -14.47
C LEU A 191 -10.84 -25.55 -14.42
N LEU A 192 -11.53 -24.63 -15.10
CA LEU A 192 -12.99 -24.52 -15.11
C LEU A 192 -13.67 -25.59 -15.98
N GLY A 193 -12.92 -26.19 -16.92
CA GLY A 193 -13.47 -27.10 -17.91
C GLY A 193 -13.90 -26.38 -19.20
N GLU A 194 -14.64 -27.09 -20.04
CA GLU A 194 -14.97 -26.72 -21.43
C GLU A 194 -16.49 -26.77 -21.72
N ASN A 195 -17.32 -26.58 -20.68
CA ASN A 195 -18.78 -26.67 -20.80
C ASN A 195 -19.46 -25.31 -20.86
N GLY A 196 -18.68 -24.24 -20.92
CA GLY A 196 -19.13 -22.86 -20.97
C GLY A 196 -19.72 -22.45 -22.30
N SER A 197 -20.15 -21.20 -22.36
CA SER A 197 -20.74 -20.58 -23.53
C SER A 197 -19.67 -20.25 -24.58
N GLY A 198 -19.92 -20.56 -25.86
CA GLY A 198 -19.13 -20.02 -26.99
C GLY A 198 -19.44 -18.56 -27.34
N THR A 199 -20.28 -17.89 -26.55
CA THR A 199 -20.34 -16.42 -26.52
C THR A 199 -19.55 -15.97 -25.30
N GLU A 200 -18.31 -15.57 -25.54
CA GLU A 200 -17.36 -15.18 -24.50
C GLU A 200 -17.56 -13.73 -24.09
N GLU A 201 -18.06 -13.50 -22.88
CA GLU A 201 -18.35 -12.15 -22.39
C GLU A 201 -17.48 -11.82 -21.17
N GLY A 202 -16.16 -11.97 -21.32
CA GLY A 202 -15.21 -11.76 -20.22
C GLY A 202 -15.26 -10.35 -19.62
N LEU A 203 -15.44 -9.30 -20.44
CA LEU A 203 -15.57 -7.92 -19.91
C LEU A 203 -16.86 -7.74 -19.09
N GLU A 204 -17.97 -8.34 -19.52
CA GLU A 204 -19.23 -8.32 -18.77
C GLU A 204 -19.15 -9.18 -17.51
N ALA A 205 -18.52 -10.35 -17.57
CA ALA A 205 -18.27 -11.19 -16.40
C ALA A 205 -17.48 -10.44 -15.32
N SER A 206 -16.42 -9.73 -15.71
CA SER A 206 -15.67 -8.84 -14.82
C SER A 206 -16.54 -7.75 -14.21
N ARG A 207 -17.40 -7.11 -15.01
CA ARG A 207 -18.33 -6.08 -14.54
C ARG A 207 -19.30 -6.65 -13.51
N LEU A 208 -19.87 -7.82 -13.77
CA LEU A 208 -20.81 -8.48 -12.86
C LEU A 208 -20.12 -8.93 -11.56
N ALA A 209 -18.86 -9.38 -11.65
CA ALA A 209 -18.07 -9.78 -10.51
C ALA A 209 -17.89 -8.64 -9.49
N VAL A 210 -17.61 -7.43 -9.98
CA VAL A 210 -17.32 -6.26 -9.13
C VAL A 210 -18.55 -5.41 -8.78
N THR A 211 -19.67 -5.59 -9.47
CA THR A 211 -20.89 -4.77 -9.26
C THR A 211 -22.05 -5.51 -8.58
N GLY A 212 -22.00 -6.84 -8.46
CA GLY A 212 -23.15 -7.57 -7.93
C GLY A 212 -22.85 -8.94 -7.35
N ALA A 213 -22.17 -9.82 -8.10
CA ALA A 213 -22.10 -11.23 -7.74
C ALA A 213 -21.34 -11.48 -6.42
N ASN A 214 -20.42 -10.58 -6.05
CA ASN A 214 -19.52 -10.74 -4.91
C ASN A 214 -19.65 -9.54 -3.97
N ALA A 215 -20.63 -9.60 -3.06
CA ALA A 215 -20.92 -8.50 -2.14
C ALA A 215 -19.68 -8.07 -1.34
N GLY A 216 -19.35 -6.77 -1.41
CA GLY A 216 -18.23 -6.19 -0.66
C GLY A 216 -16.86 -6.39 -1.30
N TRP A 217 -16.79 -6.94 -2.52
CA TRP A 217 -15.57 -7.10 -3.29
C TRP A 217 -15.70 -6.42 -4.66
N PRO A 218 -14.65 -5.74 -5.17
CA PRO A 218 -13.31 -5.59 -4.59
C PRO A 218 -13.25 -4.55 -3.46
N ARG A 219 -12.16 -4.58 -2.69
CA ARG A 219 -11.85 -3.62 -1.64
C ARG A 219 -11.63 -2.22 -2.25
N ALA A 220 -12.25 -1.22 -1.63
CA ALA A 220 -12.16 0.17 -2.10
C ALA A 220 -10.74 0.76 -1.99
N ASN A 221 -9.95 0.30 -1.00
CA ASN A 221 -8.59 0.76 -0.74
C ASN A 221 -7.49 -0.14 -1.33
N ALA A 222 -7.86 -1.08 -2.21
CA ALA A 222 -6.91 -1.95 -2.91
C ALA A 222 -6.73 -1.52 -4.36
N ALA A 223 -5.57 -1.80 -4.94
CA ALA A 223 -5.44 -1.85 -6.39
C ALA A 223 -6.32 -2.98 -6.96
N PHE A 224 -6.68 -2.91 -8.23
CA PHE A 224 -7.48 -3.93 -8.91
C PHE A 224 -6.81 -4.35 -10.20
N LEU A 225 -6.53 -5.65 -10.31
CA LEU A 225 -5.96 -6.27 -11.49
C LEU A 225 -6.98 -7.27 -12.05
N VAL A 226 -7.25 -7.21 -13.34
CA VAL A 226 -7.98 -8.27 -14.05
C VAL A 226 -7.04 -8.95 -15.03
N ILE A 227 -7.06 -10.27 -15.08
CA ILE A 227 -6.30 -11.06 -16.06
C ILE A 227 -7.31 -11.91 -16.83
N TYR A 228 -7.37 -11.69 -18.14
CA TYR A 228 -8.23 -12.43 -19.06
C TYR A 228 -7.45 -13.56 -19.74
N LEU A 229 -8.07 -14.72 -19.90
CA LEU A 229 -7.62 -15.81 -20.77
C LEU A 229 -8.79 -16.20 -21.69
N SER A 230 -8.60 -16.05 -23.00
CA SER A 230 -9.57 -16.39 -24.07
C SER A 230 -8.83 -16.73 -25.35
N ASP A 231 -9.31 -17.72 -26.10
CA ASP A 231 -8.87 -17.96 -27.46
C ASP A 231 -9.73 -17.26 -28.53
N GLU A 232 -10.81 -16.56 -28.14
CA GLU A 232 -11.57 -15.64 -29.00
C GLU A 232 -11.56 -14.16 -28.53
N ASP A 233 -12.25 -13.28 -29.29
CA ASP A 233 -12.49 -11.90 -28.88
C ASP A 233 -13.70 -11.77 -27.94
N ASP A 234 -13.65 -10.77 -27.06
CA ASP A 234 -14.76 -10.49 -26.14
C ASP A 234 -16.03 -10.04 -26.89
N GLN A 235 -17.14 -10.74 -26.66
CA GLN A 235 -18.43 -10.48 -27.31
C GLN A 235 -19.36 -9.63 -26.43
N SER A 236 -18.84 -9.05 -25.33
CA SER A 236 -19.62 -8.28 -24.37
C SER A 236 -20.31 -7.04 -24.98
N PRO A 237 -21.50 -6.66 -24.50
CA PRO A 237 -22.39 -5.73 -25.22
C PRO A 237 -21.95 -4.26 -25.20
N MET A 238 -21.18 -3.82 -24.20
CA MET A 238 -20.73 -2.42 -24.08
C MET A 238 -19.40 -2.20 -24.80
N MET A 239 -19.05 -0.94 -25.05
CA MET A 239 -17.71 -0.59 -25.53
C MET A 239 -16.67 -0.84 -24.43
N VAL A 240 -15.45 -1.23 -24.83
CA VAL A 240 -14.32 -1.46 -23.92
C VAL A 240 -14.08 -0.27 -22.97
N SER A 241 -14.17 0.96 -23.48
CA SER A 241 -13.99 2.19 -22.67
C SER A 241 -15.05 2.38 -21.58
N GLN A 242 -16.24 1.80 -21.75
CA GLN A 242 -17.28 1.84 -20.72
C GLN A 242 -16.94 0.86 -19.58
N TYR A 243 -16.39 -0.32 -19.90
CA TYR A 243 -15.88 -1.24 -18.89
C TYR A 243 -14.68 -0.67 -18.12
N SER A 244 -13.72 -0.07 -18.82
CA SER A 244 -12.56 0.57 -18.16
C SER A 244 -13.02 1.69 -17.21
N THR A 245 -13.98 2.51 -17.64
CA THR A 245 -14.56 3.56 -16.80
C THR A 245 -15.24 3.00 -15.54
N ILE A 246 -15.90 1.84 -15.63
CA ILE A 246 -16.50 1.19 -14.46
C ILE A 246 -15.43 0.78 -13.46
N PHE A 247 -14.33 0.19 -13.92
CA PHE A 247 -13.24 -0.24 -13.03
C PHE A 247 -12.51 0.95 -12.39
N ASP A 248 -12.24 2.02 -13.15
CA ASP A 248 -11.68 3.26 -12.62
C ASP A 248 -12.57 3.85 -11.50
N ASN A 249 -13.89 3.82 -11.69
CA ASN A 249 -14.84 4.33 -10.71
C ASN A 249 -14.90 3.50 -9.43
N LEU A 250 -14.43 2.25 -9.41
CA LEU A 250 -14.29 1.47 -8.18
C LEU A 250 -13.29 2.11 -7.20
N LYS A 251 -12.30 2.84 -7.73
CA LYS A 251 -11.18 3.41 -6.96
C LYS A 251 -11.33 4.91 -6.72
N GLY A 252 -12.26 5.56 -7.41
CA GLY A 252 -12.56 6.98 -7.27
C GLY A 252 -11.70 7.88 -8.15
N ALA A 253 -12.16 9.13 -8.31
CA ALA A 253 -11.52 10.09 -9.20
C ALA A 253 -10.04 10.35 -8.81
N GLY A 254 -9.14 10.25 -9.78
CA GLY A 254 -7.70 10.45 -9.60
C GLY A 254 -6.92 9.18 -9.25
N ASN A 255 -7.60 8.04 -9.11
CA ASN A 255 -6.98 6.76 -8.75
C ASN A 255 -6.98 5.74 -9.91
N GLN A 256 -7.04 6.20 -11.16
CA GLN A 256 -7.05 5.31 -12.33
C GLN A 256 -5.78 4.45 -12.43
N ASP A 257 -4.67 4.90 -11.84
CA ASP A 257 -3.40 4.15 -11.79
C ASP A 257 -3.47 2.93 -10.85
N LEU A 258 -4.55 2.77 -10.08
CA LEU A 258 -4.81 1.60 -9.25
C LEU A 258 -5.51 0.47 -10.01
N VAL A 259 -5.86 0.65 -11.28
CA VAL A 259 -6.55 -0.35 -12.10
C VAL A 259 -5.64 -0.77 -13.24
N ALA A 260 -5.49 -2.08 -13.42
CA ALA A 260 -4.87 -2.68 -14.60
C ALA A 260 -5.69 -3.87 -15.09
N ALA A 261 -5.70 -4.09 -16.40
CA ALA A 261 -6.21 -5.29 -17.01
C ALA A 261 -5.15 -5.86 -17.95
N SER A 262 -4.84 -7.14 -17.80
CA SER A 262 -3.92 -7.86 -18.68
C SER A 262 -4.66 -8.99 -19.39
N ALA A 263 -4.11 -9.47 -20.50
CA ALA A 263 -4.78 -10.47 -21.32
C ALA A 263 -3.80 -11.49 -21.90
N ILE A 264 -4.22 -12.75 -21.90
CA ILE A 264 -3.57 -13.87 -22.58
C ILE A 264 -4.55 -14.27 -23.69
N VAL A 265 -4.31 -13.78 -24.90
CA VAL A 265 -5.23 -13.92 -26.04
C VAL A 265 -4.45 -14.07 -27.34
N SER A 266 -5.11 -14.50 -28.41
CA SER A 266 -4.51 -14.47 -29.75
C SER A 266 -4.26 -13.02 -30.18
N THR A 267 -3.05 -12.73 -30.67
CA THR A 267 -2.67 -11.40 -31.17
C THR A 267 -2.52 -11.41 -32.69
N ALA A 268 -1.77 -10.48 -33.28
CA ALA A 268 -1.65 -10.35 -34.74
C ALA A 268 -1.06 -11.59 -35.46
N THR A 269 -0.56 -12.58 -34.71
CA THR A 269 -0.02 -13.84 -35.21
C THR A 269 -0.95 -14.97 -34.83
N PHE A 270 -1.82 -15.41 -35.75
CA PHE A 270 -2.69 -16.56 -35.48
C PHE A 270 -1.87 -17.82 -35.16
N CYS A 271 -2.27 -18.54 -34.12
CA CYS A 271 -1.79 -19.89 -33.86
C CYS A 271 -2.92 -20.91 -34.01
N THR A 272 -2.54 -22.14 -34.35
CA THR A 272 -3.48 -23.25 -34.43
C THR A 272 -3.79 -23.76 -33.02
N ILE A 273 -5.06 -23.78 -32.65
CA ILE A 273 -5.54 -24.38 -31.40
C ILE A 273 -5.67 -25.92 -31.59
N PRO A 274 -5.87 -26.69 -30.51
CA PRO A 274 -5.78 -28.16 -30.52
C PRO A 274 -6.68 -28.88 -31.55
N ASP A 275 -7.79 -28.29 -31.97
CA ASP A 275 -8.71 -28.87 -32.98
C ASP A 275 -8.27 -28.65 -34.43
N GLY A 276 -7.24 -27.83 -34.66
CA GLY A 276 -6.74 -27.46 -35.98
C GLY A 276 -7.24 -26.13 -36.53
N THR A 277 -8.13 -25.42 -35.82
CA THR A 277 -8.60 -24.07 -36.16
C THR A 277 -7.66 -22.99 -35.61
N LEU A 278 -7.91 -21.73 -35.96
CA LEU A 278 -7.07 -20.61 -35.53
C LEU A 278 -7.77 -19.89 -34.37
N ALA A 279 -7.01 -19.56 -33.33
CA ALA A 279 -7.50 -18.70 -32.25
C ALA A 279 -7.84 -17.30 -32.81
N ASP A 280 -9.03 -16.80 -32.48
CA ASP A 280 -9.56 -15.53 -32.96
C ASP A 280 -8.89 -14.34 -32.27
N TYR A 281 -8.67 -13.27 -33.03
CA TYR A 281 -7.92 -12.09 -32.55
C TYR A 281 -8.66 -11.37 -31.40
N GLY A 282 -8.08 -11.39 -30.20
CA GLY A 282 -8.65 -10.81 -28.96
C GLY A 282 -8.58 -9.29 -28.85
N GLY A 283 -9.02 -8.57 -29.89
CA GLY A 283 -8.87 -7.13 -30.04
C GLY A 283 -9.45 -6.28 -28.90
N ARG A 284 -10.56 -6.70 -28.30
CA ARG A 284 -11.21 -5.97 -27.20
C ARG A 284 -10.48 -6.16 -25.87
N TYR A 285 -9.95 -7.35 -25.61
CA TYR A 285 -9.06 -7.57 -24.46
C TYR A 285 -7.76 -6.78 -24.60
N ILE A 286 -7.16 -6.74 -25.80
CA ILE A 286 -5.98 -5.91 -26.09
C ILE A 286 -6.28 -4.42 -25.89
N GLY A 287 -7.45 -3.96 -26.34
CA GLY A 287 -7.92 -2.60 -26.10
C GLY A 287 -8.11 -2.29 -24.61
N MET A 288 -8.63 -3.26 -23.84
CA MET A 288 -8.81 -3.11 -22.40
C MET A 288 -7.46 -2.99 -21.68
N ALA A 289 -6.49 -3.82 -22.06
CA ALA A 289 -5.15 -3.77 -21.52
C ALA A 289 -4.44 -2.45 -21.85
N ALA A 290 -4.58 -1.95 -23.08
CA ALA A 290 -4.01 -0.67 -23.48
C ALA A 290 -4.62 0.51 -22.69
N LEU A 291 -5.93 0.51 -22.46
CA LEU A 291 -6.62 1.58 -21.71
C LEU A 291 -6.24 1.60 -20.23
N THR A 292 -5.87 0.44 -19.67
CA THR A 292 -5.57 0.28 -18.24
C THR A 292 -4.09 0.00 -17.97
N ARG A 293 -3.23 0.16 -18.98
CA ARG A 293 -1.76 0.01 -18.88
C ARG A 293 -1.32 -1.39 -18.42
N GLY A 294 -2.10 -2.42 -18.72
CA GLY A 294 -1.71 -3.80 -18.47
C GLY A 294 -0.92 -4.41 -19.62
N THR A 295 -0.66 -5.71 -19.49
CA THR A 295 0.22 -6.48 -20.38
C THR A 295 -0.60 -7.44 -21.24
N VAL A 296 -0.12 -7.72 -22.45
CA VAL A 296 -0.69 -8.75 -23.32
C VAL A 296 0.37 -9.79 -23.65
N SER A 297 0.05 -11.06 -23.44
CA SER A 297 0.82 -12.21 -23.93
C SER A 297 0.00 -12.97 -24.97
N HIS A 298 0.68 -13.74 -25.82
CA HIS A 298 0.01 -14.58 -26.78
C HIS A 298 -0.49 -15.86 -26.12
N ILE A 299 -1.71 -16.31 -26.43
CA ILE A 299 -2.26 -17.53 -25.82
C ILE A 299 -1.48 -18.81 -26.17
N CYS A 300 -0.81 -18.82 -27.32
CA CYS A 300 0.07 -19.92 -27.72
C CYS A 300 1.55 -19.73 -27.33
N ASP A 301 1.89 -18.73 -26.53
CA ASP A 301 3.22 -18.64 -25.97
C ASP A 301 3.46 -19.85 -25.06
N SER A 302 4.71 -20.33 -25.01
CA SER A 302 5.08 -21.46 -24.15
C SER A 302 5.02 -21.12 -22.65
N SER A 303 4.81 -19.85 -22.31
CA SER A 303 4.60 -19.39 -20.94
C SER A 303 3.84 -18.06 -20.90
N PHE A 304 3.02 -17.86 -19.87
CA PHE A 304 2.28 -16.63 -19.59
C PHE A 304 2.94 -15.74 -18.54
N GLN A 305 4.23 -15.95 -18.27
CA GLN A 305 5.00 -15.23 -17.26
C GLN A 305 4.83 -13.70 -17.34
N ASP A 306 4.88 -13.10 -18.54
CA ASP A 306 4.84 -11.63 -18.68
C ASP A 306 3.53 -11.02 -18.17
N VAL A 307 2.39 -11.70 -18.40
CA VAL A 307 1.09 -11.28 -17.86
C VAL A 307 0.98 -11.59 -16.37
N LEU A 308 1.43 -12.77 -15.94
CA LEU A 308 1.31 -13.20 -14.54
C LEU A 308 2.23 -12.42 -13.59
N GLN A 309 3.31 -11.82 -14.10
CA GLN A 309 4.17 -10.94 -13.34
C GLN A 309 3.78 -9.46 -13.43
N ALA A 310 2.77 -9.11 -14.25
CA ALA A 310 2.33 -7.73 -14.38
C ALA A 310 1.49 -7.31 -13.17
N THR A 311 1.83 -6.19 -12.55
CA THR A 311 1.09 -5.58 -11.44
C THR A 311 0.62 -4.16 -11.81
N PRO A 312 -0.48 -3.66 -11.20
CA PRO A 312 -0.92 -2.29 -11.44
C PRO A 312 0.18 -1.27 -11.11
N PRO A 313 0.32 -0.18 -11.88
CA PRO A 313 1.39 0.81 -11.71
C PRO A 313 1.12 1.76 -10.54
N ILE A 314 1.04 1.21 -9.33
CA ILE A 314 0.67 1.98 -8.14
C ILE A 314 1.74 3.03 -7.76
N PRO A 315 1.34 4.14 -7.10
CA PRO A 315 2.28 5.08 -6.55
C PRO A 315 3.21 4.43 -5.50
N ARG A 316 4.51 4.62 -5.67
CA ARG A 316 5.54 4.15 -4.72
C ARG A 316 5.68 5.12 -3.56
N ASN A 317 6.04 4.59 -2.39
CA ASN A 317 6.32 5.42 -1.23
C ASN A 317 7.63 6.19 -1.45
N GLN A 318 7.54 7.51 -1.38
CA GLN A 318 8.69 8.39 -1.57
C GLN A 318 9.34 8.80 -0.26
N ALA A 319 8.62 8.70 0.86
CA ALA A 319 9.07 9.25 2.14
C ALA A 319 9.21 8.14 3.20
N PHE A 320 10.40 8.04 3.77
CA PHE A 320 10.75 7.08 4.81
C PHE A 320 11.09 7.85 6.09
N THR A 321 10.22 7.72 7.10
CA THR A 321 10.37 8.42 8.38
C THR A 321 11.40 7.70 9.23
N LEU A 322 12.40 8.45 9.71
CA LEU A 322 13.47 7.91 10.52
C LEU A 322 13.03 7.76 11.99
N SER A 323 13.53 6.73 12.66
CA SER A 323 13.20 6.42 14.06
C SER A 323 13.89 7.37 15.06
N ALA A 324 14.97 8.02 14.63
CA ALA A 324 15.72 9.00 15.40
C ALA A 324 16.12 10.17 14.50
N ARG A 325 16.45 11.33 15.09
CA ARG A 325 16.94 12.47 14.30
C ARG A 325 18.41 12.25 13.92
N PRO A 326 18.76 12.23 12.63
CA PRO A 326 20.14 12.08 12.20
C PRO A 326 20.93 13.40 12.30
N GLU A 327 22.25 13.29 12.43
CA GLU A 327 23.15 14.33 11.95
C GLU A 327 23.03 14.36 10.41
N PRO A 328 22.56 15.45 9.77
CA PRO A 328 22.15 15.40 8.36
C PRO A 328 23.21 14.89 7.39
N SER A 329 24.48 15.23 7.61
CA SER A 329 25.61 14.79 6.77
C SER A 329 26.01 13.33 6.95
N SER A 330 25.47 12.64 7.95
CA SER A 330 25.78 11.22 8.24
C SER A 330 24.82 10.24 7.57
N VAL A 331 23.72 10.73 7.01
CA VAL A 331 22.67 9.88 6.42
C VAL A 331 23.22 9.18 5.17
N GLN A 332 23.16 7.85 5.19
CA GLN A 332 23.51 6.97 4.09
C GLN A 332 22.30 6.09 3.77
N VAL A 333 21.87 6.11 2.50
CA VAL A 333 20.70 5.36 2.04
C VAL A 333 21.14 4.25 1.11
N TYR A 334 20.70 3.02 1.41
CA TYR A 334 20.96 1.84 0.62
C TYR A 334 19.65 1.30 0.06
N VAL A 335 19.60 1.05 -1.23
CA VAL A 335 18.48 0.35 -1.89
C VAL A 335 19.02 -0.97 -2.41
N ASN A 336 18.42 -2.09 -2.00
CA ASN A 336 18.90 -3.43 -2.34
C ASN A 336 20.40 -3.61 -2.04
N ASN A 337 20.83 -3.14 -0.87
CA ASN A 337 22.21 -3.12 -0.39
C ASN A 337 23.22 -2.26 -1.19
N VAL A 338 22.76 -1.48 -2.18
CA VAL A 338 23.59 -0.56 -2.95
C VAL A 338 23.45 0.85 -2.38
N LEU A 339 24.56 1.52 -2.06
CA LEU A 339 24.58 2.90 -1.59
C LEU A 339 24.10 3.84 -2.71
N ILE A 340 23.14 4.71 -2.39
CA ILE A 340 22.56 5.68 -3.31
C ILE A 340 23.03 7.09 -2.90
N ASP A 341 23.55 7.87 -3.87
CA ASP A 341 23.99 9.25 -3.63
C ASP A 341 22.81 10.16 -3.23
N GLY A 342 23.07 11.13 -2.35
CA GLY A 342 22.12 12.07 -1.75
C GLY A 342 22.48 13.56 -1.93
N LEU A 343 23.44 13.89 -2.79
CA LEU A 343 23.87 15.27 -3.07
C LEU A 343 22.86 16.08 -3.92
N ALA A 344 23.09 17.38 -4.11
CA ALA A 344 22.20 18.24 -4.91
C ALA A 344 22.08 17.72 -6.36
N GLY A 345 20.87 17.29 -6.74
CA GLY A 345 20.60 16.57 -8.00
C GLY A 345 20.53 15.05 -7.88
N ALA A 346 20.63 14.50 -6.65
CA ALA A 346 20.62 13.07 -6.39
C ALA A 346 19.23 12.51 -6.10
N ASN A 347 19.19 11.19 -5.94
CA ASN A 347 17.97 10.37 -5.96
C ASN A 347 17.07 10.57 -4.73
N TRP A 348 17.62 11.09 -3.63
CA TRP A 348 16.93 11.34 -2.37
C TRP A 348 17.50 12.55 -1.61
N SER A 349 16.74 13.06 -0.64
CA SER A 349 17.16 14.13 0.28
C SER A 349 16.63 13.88 1.70
N TYR A 350 17.34 14.35 2.73
CA TYR A 350 16.82 14.34 4.10
C TYR A 350 16.07 15.65 4.42
N GLN A 351 14.84 15.52 4.92
CA GLN A 351 13.94 16.60 5.30
C GLN A 351 13.86 16.71 6.84
N ALA A 352 14.55 17.69 7.42
CA ALA A 352 14.69 17.84 8.87
C ALA A 352 13.35 18.12 9.59
N ALA A 353 12.44 18.85 8.94
CA ALA A 353 11.15 19.22 9.52
C ALA A 353 10.27 17.99 9.81
N SER A 354 10.23 17.03 8.88
CA SER A 354 9.45 15.80 9.00
C SER A 354 10.26 14.58 9.48
N ASN A 355 11.57 14.73 9.68
CA ASN A 355 12.49 13.63 9.99
C ASN A 355 12.41 12.48 8.97
N GLN A 356 12.43 12.81 7.68
CA GLN A 356 12.21 11.85 6.60
C GLN A 356 13.35 11.88 5.58
N VAL A 357 13.69 10.72 5.04
CA VAL A 357 14.37 10.61 3.75
C VAL A 357 13.32 10.58 2.66
N VAL A 358 13.43 11.48 1.69
CA VAL A 358 12.47 11.66 0.60
C VAL A 358 13.16 11.45 -0.74
N PHE A 359 12.69 10.46 -1.50
CA PHE A 359 13.10 10.18 -2.87
C PHE A 359 12.35 11.07 -3.87
N SER A 360 12.96 11.36 -5.01
CA SER A 360 12.20 11.88 -6.15
C SER A 360 11.27 10.80 -6.72
N VAL A 361 10.15 11.20 -7.35
CA VAL A 361 9.17 10.26 -7.93
C VAL A 361 9.83 9.20 -8.82
N ALA A 362 10.73 9.63 -9.72
CA ALA A 362 11.39 8.74 -10.67
C ALA A 362 12.44 7.79 -10.04
N GLN A 363 12.86 8.07 -8.81
CA GLN A 363 13.91 7.33 -8.11
C GLN A 363 13.38 6.60 -6.87
N ALA A 364 12.07 6.63 -6.64
CA ALA A 364 11.43 5.88 -5.57
C ALA A 364 11.77 4.38 -5.73
N PRO A 365 12.23 3.70 -4.66
CA PRO A 365 12.59 2.29 -4.70
C PRO A 365 11.46 1.44 -5.30
N ALA A 366 11.80 0.48 -6.16
CA ALA A 366 10.81 -0.44 -6.71
C ALA A 366 10.18 -1.31 -5.62
N LEU A 367 9.00 -1.87 -5.90
CA LEU A 367 8.34 -2.79 -4.96
C LEU A 367 9.25 -4.00 -4.64
N GLY A 368 9.12 -4.55 -3.44
CA GLY A 368 9.96 -5.62 -2.91
C GLY A 368 11.39 -5.22 -2.57
N ARG A 369 11.84 -4.02 -2.92
CA ARG A 369 13.23 -3.59 -2.65
C ARG A 369 13.40 -3.17 -1.20
N PRO A 370 14.37 -3.76 -0.46
CA PRO A 370 14.70 -3.29 0.88
C PRO A 370 15.42 -1.95 0.79
N VAL A 371 15.03 -1.04 1.68
CA VAL A 371 15.64 0.28 1.87
C VAL A 371 16.24 0.29 3.27
N ARG A 372 17.55 0.44 3.35
CA ARG A 372 18.28 0.55 4.63
C ARG A 372 18.88 1.93 4.75
N ILE A 373 18.58 2.63 5.83
CA ILE A 373 19.06 3.99 6.08
C ILE A 373 19.88 3.98 7.35
N THR A 374 21.15 4.36 7.25
CA THR A 374 22.08 4.41 8.37
C THR A 374 22.56 5.81 8.62
N TYR A 375 22.68 6.21 9.88
CA TYR A 375 23.04 7.57 10.25
C TYR A 375 23.58 7.64 11.68
N ASN A 376 24.33 8.69 11.98
CA ASN A 376 24.66 9.06 13.35
C ASN A 376 23.46 9.77 13.97
N ILE A 377 23.12 9.43 15.21
CA ILE A 377 22.04 10.09 15.93
C ILE A 377 22.56 11.46 16.40
N ALA A 378 21.84 12.51 16.01
CA ALA A 378 22.17 13.88 16.38
C ALA A 378 22.03 14.10 17.90
N CYS A 379 22.87 14.98 18.44
CA CYS A 379 22.67 15.51 19.79
C CYS A 379 21.64 16.66 19.82
N ASN A 380 21.25 17.22 18.66
CA ASN A 380 20.45 18.44 18.54
C ASN A 380 19.64 18.46 17.24
#